data_AF-A0A969KCN0-F1
#
_entry.id   AF-A0A969KCN0-F1
#
_cell.length_a   1.000
_cell.length_b   1.000
_cell.length_c   1.000
_cell.angle_alpha   90.00
_cell.angle_beta   90.00
_cell.angle_gamma   90.00
#
_symmetry.space_group_name_H-M   'P 1'
#
loop_
_entity.id
_entity.type
_entity.pdbx_description
1 polymer ?
#
loop_
_entity_poly.entity_id
_entity_poly.type
_entity_poly.pdbx_seq_one_letter_code
_entity_poly.pdbx_strand_id
1 'polypeptide(L)'
;MQNSNEVKDIIGAPVEAGLLLFGSVDISGDSGHAHLSFPVSGSDGSGQLHIIGKKIAGTWEYSTITFHSDTNEQSVDLLPPSDAPE
;
A
#
# COMPACT_ATOMS: atom_id res chain seq x y z
N MET A 1 -11.70 -1.78 -10.10
CA MET A 1 -11.55 -0.32 -10.25
C MET A 1 -12.00 0.48 -9.01
N GLN A 2 -12.34 -0.17 -7.88
CA GLN A 2 -12.97 0.50 -6.72
C GLN A 2 -11.95 1.12 -5.75
N ASN A 3 -10.82 0.46 -5.48
CA ASN A 3 -9.89 0.89 -4.42
C ASN A 3 -9.17 2.22 -4.70
N SER A 4 -9.01 2.61 -5.97
CA SER A 4 -8.33 3.86 -6.34
C SER A 4 -9.17 5.13 -6.08
N ASN A 5 -10.48 4.99 -5.90
CA ASN A 5 -11.34 6.13 -5.58
C ASN A 5 -11.34 6.42 -4.08
N GLU A 6 -11.33 5.39 -3.24
CA GLU A 6 -11.39 5.56 -1.78
C GLU A 6 -10.22 6.38 -1.23
N VAL A 7 -8.99 6.13 -1.69
CA VAL A 7 -7.83 6.95 -1.31
C VAL A 7 -7.99 8.39 -1.76
N LYS A 8 -8.50 8.62 -2.97
CA LYS A 8 -8.71 9.98 -3.52
C LYS A 8 -9.83 10.72 -2.79
N ASP A 9 -10.87 10.02 -2.33
CA ASP A 9 -11.92 10.58 -1.49
C ASP A 9 -11.39 10.97 -0.10
N ILE A 10 -10.40 10.26 0.42
CA ILE A 10 -9.86 10.50 1.76
C ILE A 10 -8.81 11.62 1.80
N ILE A 11 -7.86 11.66 0.86
CA ILE A 11 -6.80 12.68 0.84
C ILE A 11 -6.95 13.73 -0.25
N GLY A 12 -7.96 13.60 -1.12
CA GLY A 12 -8.17 14.49 -2.25
C GLY A 12 -7.25 14.19 -3.44
N ALA A 13 -7.61 14.72 -4.61
CA ALA A 13 -6.78 14.68 -5.81
C ALA A 13 -6.14 16.05 -6.08
N PRO A 14 -4.91 16.11 -6.64
CA PRO A 14 -4.06 14.99 -7.04
C PRO A 14 -3.42 14.26 -5.85
N VAL A 15 -3.24 12.94 -5.96
CA VAL A 15 -2.48 12.17 -4.98
C VAL A 15 -1.02 12.19 -5.39
N GLU A 16 -0.19 12.83 -4.58
CA GLU A 16 1.25 12.94 -4.77
C GLU A 16 1.96 11.97 -3.82
N ALA A 17 2.69 11.02 -4.38
CA ALA A 17 3.57 10.17 -3.57
C ALA A 17 4.81 10.98 -3.16
N GLY A 18 5.12 10.95 -1.86
CA GLY A 18 6.32 11.57 -1.33
C GLY A 18 7.57 10.92 -1.92
N LEU A 19 8.62 11.73 -2.09
CA LEU A 19 9.92 11.26 -2.60
C LEU A 19 10.63 10.29 -1.63
N LEU A 20 10.19 10.25 -0.37
CA LEU A 20 10.78 9.42 0.68
C LEU A 20 10.08 8.05 0.72
N LEU A 21 10.67 7.08 0.04
CA LEU A 21 10.31 5.67 0.20
C LEU A 21 11.02 5.13 1.45
N PHE A 22 10.25 4.76 2.45
CA PHE A 22 10.73 4.06 3.64
C PHE A 22 10.46 2.57 3.50
N GLY A 23 11.33 1.73 4.06
CA GLY A 23 11.14 0.29 4.01
C GLY A 23 12.42 -0.49 3.80
N SER A 24 12.26 -1.81 3.78
CA SER A 24 13.33 -2.76 3.57
C SER A 24 12.84 -3.87 2.65
N VAL A 25 13.70 -4.29 1.73
CA VAL A 25 13.48 -5.46 0.89
C VAL A 25 14.62 -6.43 1.13
N ASP A 26 14.28 -7.56 1.74
CA ASP A 26 15.22 -8.60 2.12
C ASP A 26 14.93 -9.83 1.27
N ILE A 27 15.87 -10.19 0.40
CA ILE A 27 15.73 -11.33 -0.52
C ILE A 27 16.81 -12.36 -0.19
N SER A 28 16.37 -13.57 0.16
CA SER A 28 17.23 -14.69 0.51
C SER A 28 16.94 -15.86 -0.43
N GLY A 29 17.63 -15.86 -1.57
CA GLY A 29 17.47 -16.87 -2.61
C GLY A 29 16.05 -16.86 -3.20
N ASP A 30 15.31 -17.93 -2.93
CA ASP A 30 13.97 -18.14 -3.49
C ASP A 30 12.85 -17.59 -2.59
N SER A 31 13.21 -17.18 -1.38
CA SER A 31 12.33 -16.52 -0.42
C SER A 31 12.73 -15.08 -0.19
N GLY A 32 11.81 -14.24 0.27
CA GLY A 32 12.10 -12.84 0.58
C GLY A 32 10.92 -12.12 1.20
N HIS A 33 11.18 -10.98 1.82
CA HIS A 33 10.17 -10.10 2.39
C HIS A 33 10.43 -8.68 1.92
N ALA A 34 9.35 -7.99 1.56
CA ALA A 34 9.36 -6.58 1.20
C ALA A 34 8.38 -5.87 2.11
N HIS A 35 8.89 -4.90 2.87
CA HIS A 35 8.07 -3.97 3.61
C HIS A 35 8.39 -2.60 3.05
N LEU A 36 7.42 -2.02 2.34
CA LEU A 36 7.54 -0.69 1.76
C LEU A 36 6.48 0.21 2.39
N SER A 37 6.88 1.42 2.76
CA SER A 37 6.05 2.42 3.40
C SER A 37 6.41 3.77 2.79
N PHE A 38 5.44 4.48 2.22
CA PHE A 38 5.72 5.81 1.69
C PHE A 38 4.59 6.77 2.04
N PRO A 39 4.92 8.03 2.38
CA PRO A 39 3.92 9.04 2.60
C PRO A 39 3.28 9.40 1.26
N VAL A 40 1.98 9.58 1.27
CA VAL A 40 1.22 10.12 0.15
C VAL A 40 0.45 11.32 0.66
N SER A 41 0.45 12.40 -0.11
CA SER A 41 -0.26 13.63 0.22
C SER A 41 -1.21 13.95 -0.91
N GLY A 42 -2.37 14.49 -0.57
CA GLY A 42 -3.31 15.03 -1.53
C GLY A 42 -3.74 16.43 -1.13
N SER A 43 -4.69 16.97 -1.90
CA SER A 43 -5.14 18.36 -1.69
C SER A 43 -6.00 18.55 -0.44
N ASP A 44 -6.58 17.48 0.09
CA ASP A 44 -7.46 17.49 1.28
C ASP A 44 -6.74 17.00 2.54
N GLY A 45 -5.70 16.16 2.39
CA GLY A 45 -4.98 15.61 3.52
C GLY A 45 -3.73 14.82 3.15
N SER A 46 -3.18 14.08 4.11
CA SER A 46 -2.01 13.23 3.91
C SER A 46 -2.16 11.90 4.63
N GLY A 47 -1.37 10.91 4.22
CA GLY A 47 -1.34 9.60 4.83
C GLY A 47 -0.09 8.82 4.49
N GLN A 48 -0.03 7.59 4.95
CA GLN A 48 1.05 6.65 4.70
C GLN A 48 0.49 5.40 4.03
N LEU A 49 1.06 5.04 2.88
CA LEU A 49 0.75 3.78 2.23
C LEU A 49 1.75 2.72 2.68
N HIS A 50 1.24 1.60 3.18
CA HIS A 50 2.04 0.47 3.64
C HIS A 50 1.76 -0.75 2.75
N ILE A 51 2.82 -1.28 2.15
CA ILE A 51 2.82 -2.46 1.30
C ILE A 51 3.68 -3.53 1.94
N ILE A 52 3.12 -4.72 2.12
CA ILE A 52 3.83 -5.92 2.57
C ILE A 52 3.75 -6.97 1.47
N GLY A 53 4.91 -7.42 1.00
CA GLY A 53 5.05 -8.50 0.05
C GLY A 53 5.99 -9.59 0.57
N LYS A 54 5.75 -10.82 0.17
CA LYS A 54 6.61 -11.97 0.45
C LYS A 54 6.95 -12.64 -0.88
N LYS A 55 8.22 -13.00 -1.07
CA LYS A 55 8.67 -13.81 -2.19
C LYS A 55 8.64 -15.26 -1.75
N ILE A 56 7.96 -16.12 -2.50
CA ILE A 56 7.84 -17.56 -2.29
C ILE A 56 8.09 -18.24 -3.63
N ALA A 57 8.95 -19.26 -3.65
CA ALA A 57 9.19 -20.06 -4.85
C ALA A 57 9.66 -19.20 -6.07
N GLY A 58 10.40 -18.11 -5.84
CA GLY A 58 10.80 -17.19 -6.91
C GLY A 58 9.77 -16.11 -7.25
N THR A 59 8.55 -16.20 -6.70
CA THR A 59 7.38 -15.38 -7.05
C THR A 59 7.02 -14.41 -5.93
N TRP A 60 6.69 -13.16 -6.25
CA TRP A 60 6.23 -12.17 -5.26
C TRP A 60 4.73 -12.26 -5.05
N GLU A 61 4.31 -12.52 -3.82
CA GLU A 61 2.94 -12.41 -3.34
C GLU A 61 2.81 -11.14 -2.49
N TYR A 62 1.89 -10.26 -2.87
CA TYR A 62 1.52 -9.10 -2.08
C TYR A 62 0.49 -9.52 -1.02
N SER A 63 0.87 -9.45 0.25
CA SER A 63 0.03 -9.89 1.36
C SER A 63 -0.84 -8.76 1.91
N THR A 64 -0.36 -7.52 1.88
CA THR A 64 -1.06 -6.37 2.47
C THR A 64 -0.77 -5.09 1.70
N ILE A 65 -1.82 -4.32 1.39
CA ILE A 65 -1.71 -2.95 0.87
C ILE A 65 -2.72 -2.12 1.64
N THR A 66 -2.25 -1.39 2.64
CA THR A 66 -3.13 -0.58 3.50
C THR A 66 -2.70 0.87 3.43
N PHE A 67 -3.67 1.73 3.16
CA PHE A 67 -3.53 3.17 3.23
C PHE A 67 -4.00 3.66 4.58
N HIS A 68 -3.16 4.42 5.28
CA HIS A 68 -3.51 5.02 6.55
C HIS A 68 -3.53 6.54 6.41
N SER A 69 -4.69 7.17 6.62
CA SER A 69 -4.84 8.62 6.59
C SER A 69 -4.45 9.23 7.93
N ASP A 70 -3.55 10.21 7.91
CA ASP A 70 -3.15 10.98 9.10
C ASP A 70 -4.24 11.98 9.49
N THR A 71 -5.00 12.46 8.50
CA THR A 71 -6.01 13.52 8.69
C THR A 71 -7.29 13.03 9.36
N ASN A 72 -7.68 11.78 9.13
CA ASN A 72 -8.94 11.22 9.65
C ASN A 72 -8.75 9.92 10.43
N GLU A 73 -7.49 9.53 10.73
CA GLU A 73 -7.12 8.28 11.40
C GLU A 73 -7.77 7.03 10.75
N GLN A 74 -8.06 7.13 9.46
CA GLN A 74 -8.85 6.14 8.73
C GLN A 74 -7.90 5.22 7.95
N SER A 75 -8.11 3.92 8.10
CA SER A 75 -7.34 2.88 7.40
C SER A 75 -8.20 2.27 6.30
N VAL A 76 -7.70 2.30 5.06
CA VAL A 76 -8.33 1.63 3.92
C VAL A 76 -7.43 0.51 3.45
N ASP A 77 -7.97 -0.70 3.40
CA ASP A 77 -7.29 -1.79 2.72
C ASP A 77 -7.55 -1.72 1.21
N LEU A 78 -6.47 -1.61 0.45
CA LEU A 78 -6.51 -1.50 -1.01
C LEU A 78 -6.28 -2.83 -1.70
N LEU A 79 -6.01 -3.91 -0.96
CA LEU A 79 -6.09 -5.22 -1.56
C LEU A 79 -7.57 -5.53 -1.78
N PRO A 80 -7.98 -5.83 -3.04
CA PRO A 80 -9.25 -6.52 -3.18
C PRO A 80 -9.16 -7.81 -2.36
N PRO A 81 -10.25 -8.26 -1.70
CA PRO A 81 -10.29 -9.64 -1.22
C PRO A 81 -9.92 -10.49 -2.42
N SER A 82 -8.82 -11.22 -2.33
CA SER A 82 -8.38 -12.13 -3.37
C SER A 82 -9.56 -13.04 -3.61
N ASP A 83 -10.26 -12.81 -4.73
CA ASP A 83 -11.38 -13.57 -5.22
C ASP A 83 -10.92 -15.03 -5.26
N ALA A 84 -11.24 -15.76 -4.19
CA ALA A 84 -11.19 -17.21 -4.21
C ALA A 84 -12.27 -17.61 -5.21
N PRO A 85 -11.95 -18.35 -6.28
CA PRO A 85 -13.00 -18.88 -7.13
C PRO A 85 -13.87 -19.80 -6.26
N GLU A 86 -15.14 -19.45 -6.07
CA GLU A 86 -16.19 -20.37 -5.58
C GLU A 86 -16.34 -21.59 -6.50
#